data_AF-A0A7V5PFH6-F1
#
_entry.id   AF-A0A7V5PFH6-F1
#
_cell.length_a   1.000
_cell.length_b   1.000
_cell.length_c   1.000
_cell.angle_alpha   90.00
_cell.angle_beta   90.00
_cell.angle_gamma   90.00
#
_symmetry.space_group_name_H-M   'P 1'
#
loop_
_entity.id
_entity.type
_entity.pdbx_description
1 polymer ?
#
loop_
_entity_poly.entity_id
_entity_poly.type
_entity_poly.pdbx_seq_one_letter_code
_entity_poly.pdbx_strand_id
1 'polypeptide(L)'
;LSTEAIIFFFSAFEPPHEEPDWTLVYPELAGLSDEDELELPSGERRGRGYGGSGTALEKFDKMLEEGEITPDLFNKLGQGLNRLSETAEKLNDISGAAVATNKYSESMVKAAETVDKHTENYVSSTEELKSSVNRLSESYDKTANLIYESGTNYQRLAESFTHIEDGSKSYNKNLETLNKNLSALNAVYELQLQISNEHLKRAEDTYSGLAQMMEDLKASAESSSRYKEEVTKLSENLSELNTIYGNMLAAMNIMRK
;
A
#
# COMPACT_ATOMS: atom_id res chain seq x y z
N LEU A 1 27.90 15.10 6.80
CA LEU A 1 29.20 14.59 7.28
C LEU A 1 29.31 13.05 7.27
N SER A 2 28.32 12.29 7.77
CA SER A 2 28.39 10.82 7.79
C SER A 2 28.29 10.17 6.41
N THR A 3 27.50 10.73 5.50
CA THR A 3 27.36 10.26 4.11
C THR A 3 28.60 10.50 3.26
N GLU A 4 29.31 11.61 3.45
CA GLU A 4 30.55 11.92 2.73
C GLU A 4 31.72 11.00 3.14
N ALA A 5 31.79 10.63 4.42
CA ALA A 5 32.82 9.72 4.91
C ALA A 5 32.70 8.30 4.32
N ILE A 6 31.47 7.84 4.08
CA ILE A 6 31.20 6.53 3.46
C ILE A 6 31.58 6.56 1.97
N ILE A 7 31.30 7.65 1.26
CA ILE A 7 31.66 7.80 -0.17
C ILE A 7 33.19 7.83 -0.34
N PHE A 8 33.92 8.58 0.49
CA PHE A 8 35.39 8.63 0.43
C PHE A 8 36.06 7.30 0.78
N PHE A 9 35.50 6.54 1.74
CA PHE A 9 36.02 5.23 2.11
C PHE A 9 35.91 4.21 0.98
N PHE A 10 34.83 4.25 0.19
CA PHE A 10 34.68 3.39 -0.98
C PHE A 10 35.47 3.88 -2.20
N SER A 11 35.63 5.18 -2.39
CA SER A 11 36.46 5.75 -3.47
C SER A 11 37.95 5.43 -3.30
N ALA A 12 38.45 5.25 -2.07
CA ALA A 12 39.85 4.88 -1.81
C ALA A 12 40.25 3.46 -2.30
N PHE A 13 39.27 2.63 -2.67
CA PHE A 13 39.49 1.30 -3.26
C PHE A 13 39.16 1.24 -4.76
N GLU A 14 38.87 2.38 -5.39
CA GLU A 14 38.68 2.45 -6.83
C GLU A 14 40.06 2.44 -7.53
N PRO A 15 40.32 1.52 -8.47
CA PRO A 15 41.59 1.48 -9.19
C PRO A 15 41.79 2.80 -9.96
N PRO A 16 43.01 3.36 -10.02
CA PRO A 16 43.27 4.60 -10.72
C PRO A 16 42.85 4.44 -12.19
N HIS A 17 42.09 5.41 -12.71
CA HIS A 17 41.67 5.42 -14.10
C HIS A 17 42.92 5.46 -14.99
N GLU A 18 43.16 4.38 -15.74
CA GLU A 18 44.19 4.37 -16.78
C GLU A 18 43.72 5.30 -17.91
N GLU A 19 44.53 6.32 -18.19
CA GLU A 19 44.26 7.24 -19.30
C GLU A 19 44.25 6.45 -20.62
N PRO A 20 43.24 6.65 -21.49
CA PRO A 20 43.18 5.95 -22.77
C PRO A 20 44.44 6.19 -23.60
N ASP A 21 45.12 5.13 -24.03
CA ASP A 21 46.31 5.22 -24.88
C ASP A 21 45.92 5.54 -26.33
N TRP A 22 45.83 6.84 -26.63
CA TRP A 22 45.43 7.37 -27.96
C TRP A 22 46.41 7.00 -29.09
N THR A 23 47.57 6.45 -28.75
CA THR A 23 48.59 5.97 -29.69
C THR A 23 48.14 4.73 -30.46
N LEU A 24 47.12 3.99 -29.97
CA LEU A 24 46.50 2.89 -30.72
C LEU A 24 45.56 3.36 -31.85
N VAL A 25 45.04 4.58 -31.77
CA VAL A 25 44.06 5.11 -32.73
C VAL A 25 44.73 6.00 -33.79
N TYR A 26 45.86 6.65 -33.44
CA TYR A 26 46.64 7.47 -34.37
C TYR A 26 48.15 7.19 -34.24
N PRO A 27 48.69 6.21 -34.99
CA PRO A 27 50.11 5.90 -34.96
C PRO A 27 51.00 7.04 -35.49
N GLU A 28 50.45 8.02 -36.21
CA GLU A 28 51.19 9.17 -36.75
C GLU A 28 51.55 10.25 -35.73
N LEU A 29 51.03 10.17 -34.49
CA LEU A 29 51.43 11.04 -33.37
C LEU A 29 52.46 10.38 -32.44
N ALA A 30 52.81 9.11 -32.69
CA ALA A 30 53.87 8.43 -31.97
C ALA A 30 55.24 8.93 -32.48
N GLY A 31 55.84 9.89 -31.77
CA GLY A 31 57.22 10.33 -32.02
C GLY A 31 57.41 11.82 -32.30
N LEU A 32 56.36 12.64 -32.23
CA LEU A 32 56.49 14.09 -32.25
C LEU A 32 56.70 14.61 -30.83
N SER A 33 57.96 14.63 -30.39
CA SER A 33 58.38 15.52 -29.30
C SER A 33 58.37 16.97 -29.80
N ASP A 34 57.96 17.90 -28.93
CA ASP A 34 57.68 19.33 -29.16
C ASP A 34 58.82 20.22 -29.71
N GLU A 35 59.79 19.71 -30.48
CA GLU A 35 60.97 20.47 -30.94
C GLU A 35 61.06 20.80 -32.44
N ASP A 36 60.17 20.30 -33.30
CA ASP A 36 60.27 20.58 -34.74
C ASP A 36 59.24 21.64 -35.22
N GLU A 37 59.53 22.89 -34.87
CA GLU A 37 58.93 24.09 -35.45
C GLU A 37 59.69 24.51 -36.74
N LEU A 38 58.92 24.76 -37.81
CA LEU A 38 59.26 25.48 -39.07
C LEU A 38 60.16 24.80 -40.12
N GLU A 39 59.68 24.78 -41.38
CA GLU A 39 60.25 25.60 -42.47
C GLU A 39 59.48 25.41 -43.81
N LEU A 40 58.96 26.50 -44.37
CA LEU A 40 58.40 26.58 -45.73
C LEU A 40 59.47 27.14 -46.69
N PRO A 41 59.82 26.46 -47.81
CA PRO A 41 60.76 27.02 -48.77
C PRO A 41 60.09 28.01 -49.72
N SER A 42 60.68 29.21 -49.77
CA SER A 42 60.39 30.30 -50.71
C SER A 42 61.45 30.36 -51.81
N GLY A 43 61.04 30.47 -53.08
CA GLY A 43 61.91 30.80 -54.23
C GLY A 43 61.45 30.07 -55.50
N GLU A 44 61.43 30.58 -56.73
CA GLU A 44 61.91 31.82 -57.34
C GLU A 44 61.16 31.94 -58.68
N ARG A 45 60.55 33.09 -58.98
CA ARG A 45 59.90 33.35 -60.28
C ARG A 45 60.92 33.93 -61.26
N ARG A 46 61.33 33.15 -62.26
CA ARG A 46 62.00 33.68 -63.47
C ARG A 46 61.01 33.79 -64.61
N GLY A 47 60.65 35.03 -64.94
CA GLY A 47 59.95 35.36 -66.17
C GLY A 47 60.86 35.24 -67.38
N ARG A 48 60.32 34.72 -68.48
CA ARG A 48 60.88 34.91 -69.83
C ARG A 48 59.74 35.21 -70.78
N GLY A 49 59.82 36.38 -71.40
CA GLY A 49 58.80 36.93 -72.28
C GLY A 49 58.79 36.34 -73.69
N TYR A 50 57.58 36.37 -74.25
CA TYR A 50 57.16 36.82 -75.58
C TYR A 50 57.86 36.27 -76.85
N GLY A 51 57.06 35.62 -77.70
CA GLY A 51 57.40 35.37 -79.10
C GLY A 51 56.22 34.73 -79.83
N GLY A 52 55.52 35.54 -80.64
CA GLY A 52 54.32 35.12 -81.36
C GLY A 52 54.51 33.94 -82.31
N SER A 53 53.45 33.17 -82.48
CA SER A 53 53.30 32.23 -83.59
C SER A 53 51.86 32.31 -84.06
N GLY A 54 51.67 32.60 -85.35
CA GLY A 54 50.41 32.44 -86.05
C GLY A 54 49.78 31.07 -85.79
N THR A 55 48.48 31.01 -85.93
CA THR A 55 47.66 29.84 -85.60
C THR A 55 48.18 28.61 -86.35
N ALA A 56 48.15 27.45 -85.69
CA ALA A 56 48.68 26.20 -86.22
C ALA A 56 48.05 25.83 -87.59
N LEU A 57 46.82 26.29 -87.85
CA LEU A 57 46.13 26.11 -89.12
C LEU A 57 46.76 26.92 -90.27
N GLU A 58 47.19 28.16 -90.01
CA GLU A 58 47.77 29.06 -91.02
C GLU A 58 49.18 28.58 -91.44
N LYS A 59 49.92 27.96 -90.51
CA LYS A 59 51.17 27.25 -90.80
C LYS A 59 50.96 25.91 -91.51
N PHE A 60 49.82 25.25 -91.29
CA PHE A 60 49.48 23.98 -91.93
C PHE A 60 49.06 24.16 -93.39
N ASP A 61 48.24 25.18 -93.67
CA ASP A 61 47.84 25.55 -95.04
C ASP A 61 49.06 25.92 -95.90
N LYS A 62 49.99 26.69 -95.34
CA LYS A 62 51.26 27.03 -96.03
C LYS A 62 52.12 25.80 -96.34
N MET A 63 52.17 24.82 -95.45
CA MET A 63 52.93 23.57 -95.66
C MET A 63 52.27 22.62 -96.67
N LEU A 64 50.95 22.71 -96.86
CA LEU A 64 50.22 22.02 -97.91
C LEU A 64 50.41 22.67 -99.29
N GLU A 65 50.48 24.00 -99.33
CA GLU A 65 50.72 24.77 -100.57
C GLU A 65 52.17 24.66 -101.08
N GLU A 66 53.15 24.61 -100.16
CA GLU A 66 54.59 24.52 -100.49
C GLU A 66 55.09 23.09 -100.80
N GLY A 67 54.22 22.06 -100.71
CA GLY A 67 54.52 20.70 -101.17
C GLY A 67 55.56 19.93 -100.34
N GLU A 68 55.90 20.39 -99.13
CA GLU A 68 56.80 19.69 -98.22
C GLU A 68 56.02 18.80 -97.23
N ILE A 69 55.45 17.70 -97.73
CA ILE A 69 54.96 16.62 -96.86
C ILE A 69 56.17 15.86 -96.31
N THR A 70 56.80 16.41 -95.27
CA THR A 70 57.92 15.76 -94.59
C THR A 70 57.42 14.73 -93.57
N PRO A 71 58.13 13.60 -93.38
CA PRO A 71 57.80 12.61 -92.36
C PRO A 71 57.70 13.20 -90.93
N ASP A 72 58.43 14.28 -90.66
CA ASP A 72 58.40 15.01 -89.39
C ASP A 72 57.05 15.69 -89.10
N LEU A 73 56.37 16.21 -90.14
CA LEU A 73 55.04 16.81 -90.05
C LEU A 73 53.98 15.77 -89.67
N PHE A 74 54.04 14.60 -90.32
CA PHE A 74 53.14 13.48 -90.02
C PHE A 74 53.38 12.95 -88.60
N ASN A 75 54.64 12.92 -88.15
CA ASN A 75 54.99 12.54 -86.78
C ASN A 75 54.47 13.55 -85.75
N LYS A 76 54.61 14.86 -86.02
CA LYS A 76 54.07 15.93 -85.15
C LYS A 76 52.54 15.93 -85.11
N LEU A 77 51.87 15.68 -86.23
CA LEU A 77 50.42 15.52 -86.29
C LEU A 77 49.96 14.27 -85.52
N GLY A 78 50.66 13.15 -85.69
CA GLY A 78 50.41 11.93 -84.92
C GLY A 78 50.59 12.14 -83.43
N GLN A 79 51.63 12.87 -83.01
CA GLN A 79 51.81 13.28 -81.62
C GLN A 79 50.70 14.22 -81.14
N GLY A 80 50.21 15.13 -81.99
CA GLY A 80 49.08 16.01 -81.68
C GLY A 80 47.75 15.25 -81.49
N LEU A 81 47.47 14.30 -82.38
CA LEU A 81 46.28 13.44 -82.29
C LEU A 81 46.36 12.48 -81.09
N ASN A 82 47.53 11.90 -80.81
CA ASN A 82 47.74 11.09 -79.60
C ASN A 82 47.54 11.94 -78.33
N ARG A 83 48.08 13.16 -78.28
CA ARG A 83 47.85 14.09 -77.16
C ARG A 83 46.38 14.47 -77.00
N LEU A 84 45.66 14.67 -78.11
CA LEU A 84 44.22 14.95 -78.07
C LEU A 84 43.45 13.73 -77.55
N SER A 85 43.82 12.52 -77.99
CA SER A 85 43.24 11.27 -77.49
C SER A 85 43.50 11.08 -75.99
N GLU A 86 44.72 11.28 -75.52
CA GLU A 86 45.07 11.26 -74.09
C GLU A 86 44.31 12.35 -73.30
N THR A 87 44.10 13.52 -73.89
CA THR A 87 43.33 14.60 -73.26
C THR A 87 41.85 14.27 -73.19
N ALA A 88 41.29 13.64 -74.22
CA ALA A 88 39.91 13.16 -74.24
C ALA A 88 39.67 12.03 -73.23
N GLU A 89 40.64 11.12 -73.07
CA GLU A 89 40.63 10.07 -72.04
C GLU A 89 40.67 10.67 -70.63
N LYS A 90 41.56 11.63 -70.37
CA LYS A 90 41.60 12.37 -69.09
C LYS A 90 40.32 13.18 -68.83
N LEU A 91 39.68 13.74 -69.85
CA LEU A 91 38.37 14.40 -69.73
C LEU A 91 37.27 13.42 -69.31
N ASN A 92 37.32 12.19 -69.82
CA ASN A 92 36.44 11.11 -69.38
C ASN A 92 36.68 10.74 -67.91
N ASP A 93 37.94 10.69 -67.46
CA ASP A 93 38.29 10.47 -66.05
C ASP A 93 37.85 11.61 -65.14
N ILE A 94 37.99 12.87 -65.59
CA ILE A 94 37.49 14.06 -64.87
C ILE A 94 35.97 13.99 -64.73
N SER A 95 35.26 13.52 -65.76
CA SER A 95 33.82 13.29 -65.70
C SER A 95 33.47 12.23 -64.63
N GLY A 96 34.21 11.12 -64.56
CA GLY A 96 34.06 10.11 -63.52
C GLY A 96 34.35 10.64 -62.11
N ALA A 97 35.40 11.45 -61.95
CA ALA A 97 35.75 12.11 -60.69
C ALA A 97 34.68 13.13 -60.25
N ALA A 98 34.08 13.87 -61.18
CA ALA A 98 32.97 14.78 -60.90
C ALA A 98 31.71 14.02 -60.43
N VAL A 99 31.40 12.87 -61.04
CA VAL A 99 30.30 12.00 -60.58
C VAL A 99 30.57 11.45 -59.19
N ALA A 100 31.79 11.00 -58.90
CA ALA A 100 32.18 10.52 -57.57
C ALA A 100 32.08 11.63 -56.50
N THR A 101 32.49 12.86 -56.84
CA THR A 101 32.38 14.04 -55.96
C THR A 101 30.92 14.39 -55.66
N ASN A 102 30.05 14.34 -56.68
CA ASN A 102 28.61 14.56 -56.49
C ASN A 102 27.99 13.48 -55.58
N LYS A 103 28.35 12.21 -55.79
CA LYS A 103 27.89 11.11 -54.95
C LYS A 103 28.37 11.25 -53.50
N TYR A 104 29.62 11.68 -53.30
CA TYR A 104 30.16 11.96 -51.97
C TYR A 104 29.39 13.10 -51.29
N SER A 105 29.13 14.21 -52.00
CA SER A 105 28.34 15.33 -51.47
C SER A 105 26.93 14.87 -51.07
N GLU A 106 26.29 14.02 -51.87
CA GLU A 106 24.98 13.44 -51.55
C GLU A 106 25.04 12.54 -50.29
N SER A 107 26.05 11.70 -50.17
CA SER A 107 26.28 10.88 -48.98
C SER A 107 26.53 11.71 -47.72
N MET A 108 27.24 12.83 -47.84
CA MET A 108 27.50 13.73 -46.72
C MET A 108 26.22 14.43 -46.25
N VAL A 109 25.34 14.84 -47.17
CA VAL A 109 24.02 15.40 -46.83
C VAL A 109 23.16 14.34 -46.13
N LYS A 110 23.10 13.11 -46.66
CA LYS A 110 22.38 12.00 -46.01
C LYS A 110 22.91 11.65 -44.63
N ALA A 111 24.23 11.74 -44.44
CA ALA A 111 24.86 11.53 -43.14
C ALA A 111 24.44 12.64 -42.15
N ALA A 112 24.42 13.90 -42.58
CA ALA A 112 23.93 15.02 -41.77
C ALA A 112 22.46 14.82 -41.36
N GLU A 113 21.58 14.47 -42.30
CA GLU A 113 20.17 14.17 -42.01
C GLU A 113 20.01 13.00 -41.01
N THR A 114 20.88 12.00 -41.11
CA THR A 114 20.89 10.85 -40.17
C THR A 114 21.33 11.27 -38.77
N VAL A 115 22.32 12.15 -38.67
CA VAL A 115 22.79 12.72 -37.38
C VAL A 115 21.70 13.58 -36.74
N ASP A 116 21.00 14.39 -37.53
CA ASP A 116 19.86 15.18 -37.05
C ASP A 116 18.76 14.28 -36.48
N LYS A 117 18.37 13.25 -37.25
CA LYS A 117 17.38 12.25 -36.80
C LYS A 117 17.84 11.48 -35.56
N HIS A 118 19.14 11.16 -35.47
CA HIS A 118 19.69 10.51 -34.28
C HIS A 118 19.62 11.42 -33.05
N THR A 119 19.92 12.72 -33.22
CA THR A 119 19.83 13.73 -32.16
C THR A 119 18.39 13.89 -31.68
N GLU A 120 17.42 13.97 -32.58
CA GLU A 120 15.99 14.01 -32.23
C GLU A 120 15.57 12.76 -31.43
N ASN A 121 15.93 11.57 -31.91
CA ASN A 121 15.64 10.32 -31.21
C ASN A 121 16.32 10.24 -29.83
N TYR A 122 17.55 10.73 -29.71
CA TYR A 122 18.28 10.76 -28.45
C TYR A 122 17.62 11.69 -27.43
N VAL A 123 17.21 12.90 -27.85
CA VAL A 123 16.46 13.83 -27.01
C VAL A 123 15.13 13.21 -26.57
N SER A 124 14.38 12.60 -27.50
CA SER A 124 13.12 11.91 -27.19
C SER A 124 13.32 10.77 -26.19
N SER A 125 14.33 9.92 -26.42
CA SER A 125 14.65 8.78 -25.54
C SER A 125 15.06 9.22 -24.14
N THR A 126 15.77 10.35 -24.05
CA THR A 126 16.19 10.95 -22.77
C THR A 126 14.98 11.46 -21.97
N GLU A 127 13.99 12.08 -22.63
CA GLU A 127 12.78 12.54 -21.95
C GLU A 127 11.87 11.37 -21.52
N GLU A 128 11.78 10.31 -22.33
CA GLU A 128 11.11 9.06 -21.92
C GLU A 128 11.82 8.38 -20.73
N LEU A 129 13.15 8.37 -20.72
CA LEU A 129 13.95 7.87 -19.60
C LEU A 129 13.67 8.66 -18.33
N LYS A 130 13.70 10.00 -18.42
CA LYS A 130 13.37 10.89 -17.30
C LYS A 130 11.96 10.64 -16.77
N SER A 131 10.98 10.49 -17.66
CA SER A 131 9.60 10.13 -17.28
C SER A 131 9.53 8.78 -16.57
N SER A 132 10.27 7.78 -17.07
CA SER A 132 10.34 6.45 -16.48
C SER A 132 10.98 6.46 -15.08
N VAL A 133 12.06 7.23 -14.90
CA VAL A 133 12.71 7.42 -13.60
C VAL A 133 11.76 8.12 -12.61
N ASN A 134 11.05 9.15 -13.04
CA ASN A 134 10.07 9.83 -12.19
C ASN A 134 8.93 8.89 -11.75
N ARG A 135 8.38 8.11 -12.68
CA ARG A 135 7.35 7.10 -12.37
C ARG A 135 7.87 6.04 -11.42
N LEU A 136 9.12 5.61 -11.59
CA LEU A 136 9.74 4.65 -10.69
C LEU A 136 9.91 5.24 -9.29
N SER A 137 10.39 6.47 -9.17
CA SER A 137 10.50 7.18 -7.87
C SER A 137 9.15 7.30 -7.17
N GLU A 138 8.10 7.72 -7.89
CA GLU A 138 6.75 7.82 -7.34
C GLU A 138 6.23 6.44 -6.89
N SER A 139 6.51 5.39 -7.66
CA SER A 139 6.15 4.02 -7.27
C SER A 139 6.89 3.58 -6.01
N TYR A 140 8.18 3.90 -5.87
CA TYR A 140 8.94 3.59 -4.66
C TYR A 140 8.37 4.30 -3.43
N ASP A 141 8.04 5.59 -3.54
CA ASP A 141 7.43 6.35 -2.44
C ASP A 141 6.06 5.77 -2.05
N LYS A 142 5.22 5.43 -3.04
CA LYS A 142 3.93 4.77 -2.79
C LYS A 142 4.12 3.42 -2.11
N THR A 143 5.07 2.61 -2.55
CA THR A 143 5.35 1.31 -1.93
C THR A 143 5.87 1.46 -0.51
N ALA A 144 6.77 2.41 -0.24
CA ALA A 144 7.27 2.68 1.11
C ALA A 144 6.13 3.09 2.06
N ASN A 145 5.24 3.97 1.61
CA ASN A 145 4.06 4.37 2.37
C ASN A 145 3.09 3.20 2.62
N LEU A 146 2.82 2.39 1.60
CA LEU A 146 1.98 1.19 1.75
C LEU A 146 2.57 0.19 2.75
N ILE A 147 3.90 0.00 2.74
CA ILE A 147 4.58 -0.87 3.71
C ILE A 147 4.45 -0.30 5.13
N TYR A 148 4.66 1.01 5.30
CA TYR A 148 4.49 1.68 6.59
C TYR A 148 3.05 1.54 7.11
N GLU A 149 2.06 1.87 6.28
CA GLU A 149 0.64 1.74 6.62
C GLU A 149 0.27 0.28 6.92
N SER A 150 0.76 -0.68 6.13
CA SER A 150 0.55 -2.11 6.38
C SER A 150 1.08 -2.52 7.76
N GLY A 151 2.29 -2.10 8.13
CA GLY A 151 2.86 -2.34 9.45
C GLY A 151 1.98 -1.77 10.57
N THR A 152 1.48 -0.54 10.42
CA THR A 152 0.57 0.06 11.41
C THR A 152 -0.78 -0.67 11.48
N ASN A 153 -1.31 -1.16 10.35
CA ASN A 153 -2.55 -1.91 10.31
C ASN A 153 -2.39 -3.28 11.00
N TYR A 154 -1.26 -3.96 10.83
CA TYR A 154 -0.96 -5.20 11.56
C TYR A 154 -0.88 -4.96 13.08
N GLN A 155 -0.25 -3.87 13.51
CA GLN A 155 -0.22 -3.50 14.93
C GLN A 155 -1.62 -3.27 15.49
N ARG A 156 -2.46 -2.51 14.77
CA ARG A 156 -3.88 -2.30 15.15
C ARG A 156 -4.67 -3.59 15.18
N LEU A 157 -4.43 -4.50 14.24
CA LEU A 157 -5.07 -5.81 14.22
C LEU A 157 -4.67 -6.63 15.45
N ALA A 158 -3.38 -6.65 15.81
CA ALA A 158 -2.90 -7.32 17.02
C ALA A 158 -3.54 -6.74 18.28
N GLU A 159 -3.61 -5.41 18.40
CA GLU A 159 -4.32 -4.75 19.49
C GLU A 159 -5.80 -5.12 19.53
N SER A 160 -6.48 -5.18 18.39
CA SER A 160 -7.88 -5.60 18.34
C SER A 160 -8.09 -7.04 18.83
N PHE A 161 -7.16 -7.96 18.52
CA PHE A 161 -7.21 -9.33 19.03
C PHE A 161 -7.04 -9.40 20.54
N THR A 162 -6.11 -8.61 21.12
CA THR A 162 -5.98 -8.53 22.58
C THR A 162 -7.26 -7.99 23.25
N HIS A 163 -7.90 -6.99 22.64
CA HIS A 163 -9.14 -6.44 23.16
C HIS A 163 -10.32 -7.44 23.07
N ILE A 164 -10.37 -8.23 21.99
CA ILE A 164 -11.34 -9.32 21.84
C ILE A 164 -11.11 -10.41 22.91
N GLU A 165 -9.85 -10.76 23.19
CA GLU A 165 -9.51 -11.73 24.24
C GLU A 165 -10.00 -11.27 25.61
N ASP A 166 -9.74 -10.00 25.97
CA ASP A 166 -10.20 -9.41 27.22
C ASP A 166 -11.72 -9.34 27.31
N GLY A 167 -12.38 -8.92 26.22
CA GLY A 167 -13.84 -8.92 26.11
C GLY A 167 -14.43 -10.32 26.29
N SER A 168 -13.81 -11.34 25.72
CA SER A 168 -14.21 -12.75 25.86
C SER A 168 -14.06 -13.26 27.30
N LYS A 169 -12.96 -12.92 27.98
CA LYS A 169 -12.77 -13.24 29.41
C LYS A 169 -13.84 -12.59 30.28
N SER A 170 -14.13 -11.31 30.03
CA SER A 170 -15.20 -10.59 30.76
C SER A 170 -16.57 -11.20 30.49
N TYR A 171 -16.87 -11.56 29.23
CA TYR A 171 -18.13 -12.21 28.86
C TYR A 171 -18.29 -13.56 29.55
N ASN A 172 -17.23 -14.39 29.58
CA ASN A 172 -17.24 -15.65 30.32
C ASN A 172 -17.52 -15.45 31.81
N LYS A 173 -16.89 -14.45 32.44
CA LYS A 173 -17.17 -14.10 33.85
C LYS A 173 -18.62 -13.67 34.07
N ASN A 174 -19.19 -12.91 33.12
CA ASN A 174 -20.59 -12.51 33.18
C ASN A 174 -21.53 -13.71 33.05
N LEU A 175 -21.24 -14.66 32.15
CA LEU A 175 -22.00 -15.92 32.03
C LEU A 175 -21.90 -16.77 33.30
N GLU A 176 -20.72 -16.88 33.89
CA GLU A 176 -20.53 -17.59 35.16
C GLU A 176 -21.39 -16.95 36.27
N THR A 177 -21.39 -15.63 36.34
CA THR A 177 -22.19 -14.87 37.31
C THR A 177 -23.69 -15.05 37.07
N LEU A 178 -24.14 -14.98 35.81
CA LEU A 178 -25.53 -15.25 35.43
C LEU A 178 -25.95 -16.66 35.83
N ASN A 179 -25.11 -17.66 35.59
CA ASN A 179 -25.40 -19.04 35.96
C ASN A 179 -25.50 -19.20 37.50
N LYS A 180 -24.59 -18.57 38.25
CA LYS A 180 -24.68 -18.51 39.73
C LYS A 180 -25.97 -17.86 40.20
N ASN A 181 -26.36 -16.74 39.58
CA ASN A 181 -27.60 -16.04 39.92
C ASN A 181 -28.85 -16.87 39.60
N LEU A 182 -28.88 -17.55 38.46
CA LEU A 182 -29.97 -18.46 38.09
C LEU A 182 -30.06 -19.64 39.06
N SER A 183 -28.93 -20.22 39.45
CA SER A 183 -28.89 -21.29 40.46
C SER A 183 -29.40 -20.81 41.81
N ALA A 184 -28.96 -19.63 42.27
CA ALA A 184 -29.45 -19.02 43.50
C ALA A 184 -30.95 -18.72 43.46
N LEU A 185 -31.43 -18.19 42.32
CA LEU A 185 -32.86 -17.89 42.12
C LEU A 185 -33.70 -19.17 42.14
N ASN A 186 -33.24 -20.24 41.49
CA ASN A 186 -33.90 -21.54 41.53
C ASN A 186 -33.96 -22.09 42.97
N ALA A 187 -32.88 -21.97 43.75
CA ALA A 187 -32.86 -22.41 45.15
C ALA A 187 -33.83 -21.58 46.03
N VAL A 188 -33.90 -20.26 45.83
CA VAL A 188 -34.87 -19.40 46.52
C VAL A 188 -36.30 -19.75 46.11
N TYR A 189 -36.54 -20.05 44.83
CA TYR A 189 -37.85 -20.45 44.34
C TYR A 189 -38.32 -21.76 44.97
N GLU A 190 -37.44 -22.76 45.05
CA GLU A 190 -37.73 -24.03 45.74
C GLU A 190 -38.03 -23.80 47.23
N LEU A 191 -37.22 -22.98 47.91
CA LEU A 191 -37.43 -22.62 49.31
C LEU A 191 -38.75 -21.85 49.52
N GLN A 192 -39.11 -20.95 48.61
CA GLN A 192 -40.39 -20.22 48.64
C GLN A 192 -41.58 -21.17 48.51
N LEU A 193 -41.50 -22.15 47.60
CA LEU A 193 -42.54 -23.18 47.46
C LEU A 193 -42.67 -24.02 48.74
N GLN A 194 -41.55 -24.39 49.36
CA GLN A 194 -41.55 -25.12 50.63
C GLN A 194 -42.17 -24.28 51.76
N ILE A 195 -41.75 -23.03 51.92
CA ILE A 195 -42.29 -22.11 52.93
C ILE A 195 -43.78 -21.88 52.71
N SER A 196 -44.22 -21.71 51.46
CA SER A 196 -45.65 -21.55 51.12
C SER A 196 -46.46 -22.79 51.51
N ASN A 197 -45.94 -23.99 51.26
CA ASN A 197 -46.58 -25.24 51.70
C ASN A 197 -46.63 -25.34 53.23
N GLU A 198 -45.57 -24.96 53.95
CA GLU A 198 -45.60 -24.89 55.41
C GLU A 198 -46.63 -23.87 55.93
N HIS A 199 -46.74 -22.71 55.29
CA HIS A 199 -47.75 -21.71 55.66
C HIS A 199 -49.17 -22.23 55.45
N LEU A 200 -49.44 -22.93 54.34
CA LEU A 200 -50.74 -23.57 54.11
C LEU A 200 -51.07 -24.59 55.20
N LYS A 201 -50.10 -25.43 55.55
CA LYS A 201 -50.27 -26.42 56.63
C LYS A 201 -50.53 -25.75 57.99
N ARG A 202 -49.76 -24.73 58.36
CA ARG A 202 -49.98 -23.97 59.59
C ARG A 202 -51.35 -23.27 59.60
N ALA A 203 -51.78 -22.75 58.45
CA ALA A 203 -53.10 -22.15 58.32
C ALA A 203 -54.21 -23.19 58.52
N GLU A 204 -54.09 -24.36 57.88
CA GLU A 204 -55.02 -25.49 58.08
C GLU A 204 -55.10 -25.91 59.56
N ASP A 205 -53.94 -26.09 60.22
CA ASP A 205 -53.87 -26.43 61.64
C ASP A 205 -54.55 -25.35 62.51
N THR A 206 -54.36 -24.06 62.18
CA THR A 206 -55.00 -22.94 62.89
C THR A 206 -56.51 -22.93 62.68
N TYR A 207 -56.98 -23.17 61.46
CA TYR A 207 -58.41 -23.27 61.17
C TYR A 207 -59.07 -24.44 61.91
N SER A 208 -58.39 -25.60 61.94
CA SER A 208 -58.82 -26.77 62.70
C SER A 208 -58.89 -26.46 64.21
N GLY A 209 -57.85 -25.84 64.77
CA GLY A 209 -57.83 -25.43 66.18
C GLY A 209 -58.91 -24.40 66.52
N LEU A 210 -59.18 -23.43 65.64
CA LEU A 210 -60.27 -22.48 65.80
C LEU A 210 -61.65 -23.16 65.76
N ALA A 211 -61.84 -24.13 64.85
CA ALA A 211 -63.06 -24.92 64.80
C ALA A 211 -63.27 -25.70 66.10
N GLN A 212 -62.23 -26.35 66.62
CA GLN A 212 -62.29 -27.06 67.90
C GLN A 212 -62.57 -26.11 69.07
N MET A 213 -61.93 -24.93 69.11
CA MET A 213 -62.19 -23.94 70.15
C MET A 213 -63.64 -23.44 70.11
N MET A 214 -64.21 -23.29 68.92
CA MET A 214 -65.61 -22.89 68.75
C MET A 214 -66.57 -24.01 69.19
N GLU A 215 -66.23 -25.27 68.96
CA GLU A 215 -66.92 -26.45 69.49
C GLU A 215 -66.89 -26.46 71.03
N ASP A 216 -65.69 -26.29 71.62
CA ASP A 216 -65.49 -26.30 73.08
C ASP A 216 -66.21 -25.12 73.75
N LEU A 217 -66.17 -23.92 73.14
CA LEU A 217 -66.91 -22.75 73.62
C LEU A 217 -68.42 -22.98 73.60
N LYS A 218 -68.95 -23.60 72.53
CA LYS A 218 -70.37 -23.96 72.44
C LYS A 218 -70.75 -24.96 73.54
N ALA A 219 -69.95 -26.00 73.74
CA ALA A 219 -70.19 -26.99 74.80
C ALA A 219 -70.10 -26.38 76.21
N SER A 220 -69.19 -25.43 76.42
CA SER A 220 -69.06 -24.69 77.69
C SER A 220 -70.27 -23.78 77.93
N ALA A 221 -70.74 -23.05 76.91
CA ALA A 221 -71.95 -22.23 76.99
C ALA A 221 -73.18 -23.07 77.34
N GLU A 222 -73.32 -24.25 76.72
CA GLU A 222 -74.40 -25.19 77.01
C GLU A 222 -74.32 -25.71 78.47
N SER A 223 -73.13 -26.11 78.92
CA SER A 223 -72.89 -26.55 80.30
C SER A 223 -73.19 -25.43 81.31
N SER A 224 -72.81 -24.19 81.02
CA SER A 224 -73.11 -23.03 81.87
C SER A 224 -74.61 -22.74 81.92
N SER A 225 -75.35 -22.94 80.82
CA SER A 225 -76.81 -22.84 80.79
C SER A 225 -77.45 -23.90 81.68
N ARG A 226 -77.01 -25.16 81.59
CA ARG A 226 -77.52 -26.26 82.43
C ARG A 226 -77.20 -26.02 83.91
N TYR A 227 -75.99 -25.57 84.22
CA TYR A 227 -75.62 -25.20 85.60
C TYR A 227 -76.55 -24.12 86.17
N LYS A 228 -76.84 -23.07 85.39
CA LYS A 228 -77.80 -22.02 85.81
C LYS A 228 -79.18 -22.62 86.09
N GLU A 229 -79.65 -23.53 85.25
CA GLU A 229 -80.95 -24.19 85.42
C GLU A 229 -81.00 -25.03 86.72
N GLU A 230 -79.97 -25.83 86.97
CA GLU A 230 -79.87 -26.64 88.20
C GLU A 230 -79.71 -25.78 89.46
N VAL A 231 -78.95 -24.67 89.42
CA VAL A 231 -78.87 -23.71 90.52
C VAL A 231 -80.22 -23.03 90.76
N THR A 232 -80.97 -22.71 89.70
CA THR A 232 -82.31 -22.13 89.81
C THR A 232 -83.26 -23.11 90.52
N LYS A 233 -83.28 -24.38 90.09
CA LYS A 233 -84.06 -25.44 90.75
C LYS A 233 -83.65 -25.65 92.21
N LEU A 234 -82.34 -25.64 92.50
CA LEU A 234 -81.85 -25.76 93.87
C LEU A 234 -82.31 -24.58 94.74
N SER A 235 -82.29 -23.36 94.19
CA SER A 235 -82.80 -22.17 94.87
C SER A 235 -84.30 -22.25 95.15
N GLU A 236 -85.09 -22.76 94.19
CA GLU A 236 -86.52 -23.02 94.37
C GLU A 236 -86.76 -24.05 95.48
N ASN A 237 -86.08 -25.20 95.42
CA ASN A 237 -86.18 -26.26 96.43
C ASN A 237 -85.77 -25.76 97.83
N LEU A 238 -84.70 -24.96 97.95
CA LEU A 238 -84.29 -24.35 99.21
C LEU A 238 -85.33 -23.35 99.74
N SER A 239 -85.97 -22.59 98.85
CA SER A 239 -87.06 -21.67 99.21
C SER A 239 -88.29 -22.44 99.73
N GLU A 240 -88.68 -23.52 99.04
CA GLU A 240 -89.76 -24.41 99.49
C GLU A 240 -89.44 -25.04 100.84
N LEU A 241 -88.22 -25.55 101.02
CA LEU A 241 -87.76 -26.15 102.27
C LEU A 241 -87.79 -25.12 103.42
N ASN A 242 -87.28 -23.90 103.18
CA ASN A 242 -87.35 -22.80 104.14
C ASN A 242 -88.79 -22.38 104.46
N THR A 243 -89.70 -22.46 103.49
CA THR A 243 -91.13 -22.20 103.70
C THR A 243 -91.75 -23.27 104.58
N ILE A 244 -91.44 -24.56 104.35
CA ILE A 244 -91.89 -25.67 105.19
C ILE A 244 -91.32 -25.57 106.59
N TYR A 245 -90.02 -25.27 106.74
CA TYR A 245 -89.41 -25.06 108.05
C TYR A 245 -90.00 -23.84 108.76
N GLY A 246 -90.24 -22.73 108.06
CA GLY A 246 -90.91 -21.55 108.60
C GLY A 246 -92.34 -21.87 109.08
N ASN A 247 -93.09 -22.62 108.29
CA ASN A 247 -94.44 -23.09 108.67
C ASN A 247 -94.40 -24.07 109.85
N MET A 248 -93.38 -24.94 109.92
CA MET A 248 -93.19 -25.87 111.03
C MET A 248 -92.76 -25.15 112.31
N LEU A 249 -91.95 -24.08 112.21
CA LEU A 249 -91.51 -23.23 113.32
C LEU A 249 -92.67 -22.34 113.81
N ALA A 250 -93.49 -21.82 112.90
CA ALA A 250 -94.75 -21.15 113.21
C ALA A 250 -95.74 -22.10 113.91
N ALA A 251 -95.90 -23.33 113.41
CA ALA A 251 -96.73 -24.36 114.03
C ALA A 251 -96.22 -24.79 115.42
N MET A 252 -94.90 -24.90 115.60
CA MET A 252 -94.29 -25.16 116.92
C MET A 252 -94.49 -23.99 117.90
N ASN A 253 -94.45 -22.74 117.43
CA ASN A 253 -94.76 -21.57 118.25
C ASN A 253 -96.26 -21.45 118.59
N ILE A 254 -97.14 -21.90 117.69
CA ILE A 254 -98.60 -21.96 117.93
C ILE A 254 -98.95 -23.03 118.96
N MET A 255 -98.23 -24.16 119.01
CA MET A 255 -98.40 -25.19 120.05
C MET A 255 -97.82 -24.80 121.43
N ARG A 256 -97.19 -23.61 121.56
CA ARG A 256 -96.59 -23.11 122.81
C ARG A 256 -97.40 -21.96 123.45
N LYS A 257 -98.64 -21.74 123.03
CA LYS A 257 -99.63 -20.90 123.72
C LYS A 257 -100.83 -21.74 124.13
#